data_AF-A0A6C0IC68-F1
#
_entry.id   AF-A0A6C0IC68-F1
#
_cell.length_a   1.000
_cell.length_b   1.000
_cell.length_c   1.000
_cell.angle_alpha   90.00
_cell.angle_beta   90.00
_cell.angle_gamma   90.00
#
_symmetry.space_group_name_H-M   'P 1'
#
loop_
_entity.id
_entity.type
_entity.pdbx_description
1 polymer ?
#
loop_
_entity_poly.entity_id
_entity_poly.type
_entity_poly.pdbx_seq_one_letter_code
_entity_poly.pdbx_strand_id
1 'polypeptide(L)'
;MNECVICREKVFLAVEITCFPCYRPHVLSCSSFCRVCRKCAHEYLQLDRPVFHREATRKCLYCPAVCSPLSLTPETAYRKDFLWIRADVLSEHSCPYGCPFKGTQLAVDHHLNAHCQEMVEVCSCGTATRRHQKKDHVAECPDHCPCTVCHAFVLRSHLENHYMETHQYMKCGLCEDYIAYDQMTLHLLEQCRHRMMRCEYCQAHVAYYLFPLHMQDHENDFQATFTRLVQSATTALREYNYFRRIRNRFAS
;
A
#
# COMPACT_ATOMS: atom_id res chain seq x y z
N MET A 1 -2.58 17.54 -42.17
CA MET A 1 -2.77 18.58 -41.13
C MET A 1 -1.67 18.38 -40.09
N ASN A 2 -0.67 19.26 -40.07
CA ASN A 2 0.47 19.14 -39.15
C ASN A 2 0.38 20.16 -38.01
N GLU A 3 -0.79 20.76 -37.81
CA GLU A 3 -1.05 21.79 -36.82
C GLU A 3 -1.88 21.23 -35.66
N CYS A 4 -1.48 21.56 -34.44
CA CYS A 4 -2.18 21.20 -33.22
C CYS A 4 -3.44 22.05 -33.11
N VAL A 5 -4.61 21.44 -32.99
CA VAL A 5 -5.87 22.21 -32.91
C VAL A 5 -6.05 23.04 -31.63
N ILE A 6 -5.21 22.80 -30.62
CA ILE A 6 -5.25 23.54 -29.36
C ILE A 6 -4.40 24.82 -29.46
N CYS A 7 -3.11 24.70 -29.80
CA CYS A 7 -2.21 25.85 -29.88
C CYS A 7 -2.08 26.48 -31.28
N ARG A 8 -2.58 25.81 -32.33
CA ARG A 8 -2.48 26.22 -33.75
C ARG A 8 -1.05 26.30 -34.30
N GLU A 9 -0.10 25.68 -33.60
CA GLU A 9 1.29 25.55 -34.05
C GLU A 9 1.56 24.17 -34.64
N LYS A 10 2.74 23.97 -35.24
CA LYS A 10 3.19 22.66 -35.71
C LYS A 10 3.16 21.66 -34.54
N VAL A 11 2.56 20.49 -34.75
CA VAL A 11 2.45 19.45 -33.72
C VAL A 11 3.84 19.03 -33.26
N PHE A 12 4.08 19.17 -31.95
CA PHE A 12 5.30 18.80 -31.27
C PHE A 12 5.04 17.70 -30.24
N LEU A 13 5.79 16.60 -30.31
CA LEU A 13 5.53 15.39 -29.53
C LEU A 13 4.09 14.92 -29.71
N ALA A 14 3.75 14.50 -30.93
CA ALA A 14 2.39 14.19 -31.32
C ALA A 14 1.75 13.11 -30.42
N VAL A 15 0.55 13.39 -29.94
CA VAL A 15 -0.30 12.44 -29.20
C VAL A 15 -1.72 12.39 -29.77
N GLU A 16 -2.37 11.25 -29.61
CA GLU A 16 -3.81 11.01 -29.82
C GLU A 16 -4.52 11.02 -28.45
N ILE A 17 -5.58 11.81 -28.27
CA ILE A 17 -6.37 11.75 -27.04
C ILE A 17 -7.29 10.53 -27.09
N THR A 18 -7.18 9.63 -26.12
CA THR A 18 -7.85 8.31 -26.12
C THR A 18 -8.88 8.14 -25.01
N CYS A 19 -8.94 9.07 -24.04
CA CYS A 19 -9.80 8.94 -22.86
C CYS A 19 -11.30 9.18 -23.11
N PHE A 20 -11.71 9.64 -24.30
CA PHE A 20 -13.10 9.91 -24.60
C PHE A 20 -13.83 8.65 -25.09
N PRO A 21 -15.11 8.44 -24.73
CA PRO A 21 -15.90 7.29 -25.21
C PRO A 21 -16.07 7.22 -26.74
N CYS A 22 -15.90 8.34 -27.44
CA CYS A 22 -15.92 8.36 -28.90
C CYS A 22 -14.67 7.71 -29.52
N TYR A 23 -13.58 7.53 -28.75
CA TYR A 23 -12.39 6.80 -29.20
C TYR A 23 -12.76 5.34 -29.43
N ARG A 24 -12.43 4.84 -30.63
CA ARG A 24 -12.55 3.42 -30.95
C ARG A 24 -11.25 2.95 -31.59
N PRO A 25 -10.53 1.99 -30.98
CA PRO A 25 -9.31 1.47 -31.57
C PRO A 25 -9.64 0.84 -32.94
N HIS A 26 -8.78 1.06 -33.92
CA HIS A 26 -8.91 0.55 -35.30
C HIS A 26 -10.13 1.05 -36.09
N VAL A 27 -10.86 2.06 -35.60
CA VAL A 27 -11.98 2.68 -36.30
C VAL A 27 -11.75 4.18 -36.40
N LEU A 28 -12.12 4.78 -37.53
CA LEU A 28 -12.11 6.24 -37.69
C LEU A 28 -13.05 6.86 -36.66
N SER A 29 -12.48 7.67 -35.78
CA SER A 29 -13.18 8.36 -34.70
C SER A 29 -12.61 9.76 -34.52
N CYS A 30 -13.23 10.58 -33.66
CA CYS A 30 -12.83 11.97 -33.43
C CYS A 30 -11.32 12.14 -33.12
N SER A 31 -10.71 11.16 -32.42
CA SER A 31 -9.29 11.12 -32.11
C SER A 31 -8.40 10.77 -33.30
N SER A 32 -8.91 10.01 -34.28
CA SER A 32 -8.15 9.61 -35.47
C SER A 32 -7.84 10.79 -36.40
N PHE A 33 -8.64 11.86 -36.33
CA PHE A 33 -8.52 13.00 -37.23
C PHE A 33 -7.48 14.03 -36.81
N CYS A 34 -6.93 13.93 -35.60
CA CYS A 34 -6.07 14.98 -35.08
C CYS A 34 -4.99 14.49 -34.12
N ARG A 35 -3.77 14.96 -34.39
CA ARG A 35 -2.67 14.95 -33.43
C ARG A 35 -2.62 16.30 -32.74
N VAL A 36 -2.41 16.27 -31.42
CA VAL A 36 -2.15 17.46 -30.62
C VAL A 36 -0.75 17.36 -30.02
N CYS A 37 -0.19 18.51 -29.63
CA CYS A 37 1.06 18.51 -28.87
C CYS A 37 0.86 17.82 -27.52
N ARG A 38 1.83 17.04 -27.07
CA ARG A 38 1.79 16.38 -25.74
C ARG A 38 1.48 17.37 -24.60
N LYS A 39 2.14 18.53 -24.61
CA LYS A 39 1.92 19.59 -23.61
C LYS A 39 0.47 20.11 -23.64
N CYS A 40 -0.04 20.41 -24.84
CA CYS A 40 -1.42 20.86 -24.99
C CYS A 40 -2.44 19.81 -24.52
N ALA A 41 -2.22 18.53 -24.81
CA ALA A 41 -3.06 17.45 -24.28
C ALA A 41 -3.01 17.40 -22.75
N HIS A 42 -1.82 17.55 -22.16
CA HIS A 42 -1.61 17.53 -20.71
C HIS A 42 -2.38 18.66 -20.02
N GLU A 43 -2.27 19.89 -20.51
CA GLU A 43 -2.95 21.08 -19.97
C GLU A 43 -4.47 21.02 -20.20
N TYR A 44 -4.89 20.62 -21.40
CA TYR A 44 -6.31 20.49 -21.74
C TYR A 44 -7.05 19.50 -20.83
N LEU A 45 -6.42 18.36 -20.58
CA LEU A 45 -6.93 17.32 -19.69
C LEU A 45 -6.57 17.58 -18.20
N GLN A 46 -5.96 18.73 -17.88
CA GLN A 46 -5.59 19.16 -16.53
C GLN A 46 -4.73 18.16 -15.76
N LEU A 47 -3.87 17.42 -16.47
CA LEU A 47 -2.98 16.42 -15.88
C LEU A 47 -1.80 17.07 -15.14
N ASP A 48 -1.54 18.35 -15.40
CA ASP A 48 -0.60 19.21 -14.67
C ASP A 48 -1.17 19.74 -13.35
N ARG A 49 -2.45 19.51 -13.07
CA ARG A 49 -3.13 19.99 -11.85
C ARG A 49 -3.34 18.85 -10.85
N PRO A 50 -3.36 19.18 -9.54
CA PRO A 50 -3.78 18.24 -8.52
C PRO A 50 -5.17 17.68 -8.83
N VAL A 51 -5.40 16.39 -8.54
CA VAL A 51 -6.63 15.68 -8.92
C VAL A 51 -7.87 16.41 -8.41
N PHE A 52 -7.86 16.88 -7.15
CA PHE A 52 -8.96 17.61 -6.52
C PHE A 52 -9.20 19.02 -7.07
N HIS A 53 -8.30 19.55 -7.91
CA HIS A 53 -8.45 20.83 -8.60
C HIS A 53 -8.85 20.67 -10.08
N ARG A 54 -9.03 19.43 -10.56
CA ARG A 54 -9.49 19.19 -11.92
C ARG A 54 -11.00 19.37 -12.02
N GLU A 55 -11.44 19.79 -13.19
CA GLU A 55 -12.86 19.85 -13.51
C GLU A 55 -13.43 18.44 -13.57
N ALA A 56 -14.70 18.29 -13.15
CA ALA A 56 -15.37 16.99 -13.13
C ALA A 56 -15.53 16.40 -14.54
N THR A 57 -15.65 17.24 -15.57
CA THR A 57 -15.85 16.81 -16.95
C THR A 57 -15.06 17.66 -17.94
N ARG A 58 -14.61 17.03 -19.03
CA ARG A 58 -14.08 17.68 -20.24
C ARG A 58 -14.82 17.12 -21.44
N LYS A 59 -15.07 17.96 -22.45
CA LYS A 59 -15.67 17.55 -23.74
C LYS A 59 -14.59 17.08 -24.70
N CYS A 60 -14.94 16.28 -25.68
CA CYS A 60 -14.08 15.99 -26.82
C CYS A 60 -13.90 17.25 -27.67
N LEU A 61 -12.75 17.39 -28.34
CA LEU A 61 -12.45 18.53 -29.22
C LEU A 61 -13.37 18.62 -30.45
N TYR A 62 -14.06 17.52 -30.82
CA TYR A 62 -14.82 17.42 -32.08
C TYR A 62 -16.27 16.97 -31.93
N CYS A 63 -16.67 16.48 -30.76
CA CYS A 63 -18.02 15.98 -30.56
C CYS A 63 -18.50 16.20 -29.12
N PRO A 64 -19.79 15.97 -28.81
CA PRO A 64 -20.34 16.16 -27.48
C PRO A 64 -19.89 15.13 -26.42
N ALA A 65 -19.10 14.11 -26.78
CA ALA A 65 -18.63 13.11 -25.83
C ALA A 65 -17.83 13.77 -24.70
N VAL A 66 -17.95 13.23 -23.49
CA VAL A 66 -17.26 13.74 -22.29
C VAL A 66 -16.41 12.67 -21.63
N CYS A 67 -15.35 13.08 -20.94
CA CYS A 67 -14.59 12.24 -20.01
C CYS A 67 -14.43 12.97 -18.67
N SER A 68 -14.05 12.25 -17.61
CA SER A 68 -13.74 12.85 -16.31
C SER A 68 -12.23 12.95 -16.12
N PRO A 69 -11.62 14.15 -16.09
CA PRO A 69 -10.20 14.35 -15.78
C PRO A 69 -9.76 13.79 -14.42
N LEU A 70 -10.68 13.61 -13.47
CA LEU A 70 -10.39 13.15 -12.10
C LEU A 70 -9.78 11.75 -12.06
N SER A 71 -10.14 10.88 -13.01
CA SER A 71 -9.63 9.51 -13.09
C SER A 71 -8.50 9.32 -14.10
N LEU A 72 -8.06 10.39 -14.77
CA LEU A 72 -7.06 10.29 -15.83
C LEU A 72 -5.63 10.31 -15.30
N THR A 73 -4.84 9.41 -15.88
CA THR A 73 -3.37 9.42 -15.85
C THR A 73 -2.84 9.68 -17.27
N PRO A 74 -1.59 10.10 -17.46
CA PRO A 74 -1.02 10.28 -18.80
C PRO A 74 -1.19 9.05 -19.72
N GLU A 75 -1.08 7.84 -19.17
CA GLU A 75 -1.16 6.57 -19.90
C GLU A 75 -2.59 6.25 -20.39
N THR A 76 -3.61 6.71 -19.65
CA THR A 76 -5.02 6.49 -19.98
C THR A 76 -5.62 7.67 -20.75
N ALA A 77 -5.03 8.86 -20.59
CA ALA A 77 -5.46 10.10 -21.22
C ALA A 77 -5.22 10.13 -22.73
N TYR A 78 -4.00 9.78 -23.14
CA TYR A 78 -3.56 9.89 -24.53
C TYR A 78 -2.50 8.86 -24.87
N ARG A 79 -2.33 8.60 -26.17
CA ARG A 79 -1.31 7.71 -26.73
C ARG A 79 -0.33 8.49 -27.60
N LYS A 80 0.96 8.24 -27.43
CA LYS A 80 2.03 8.85 -28.25
C LYS A 80 2.02 8.30 -29.67
N ASP A 81 2.19 9.17 -30.67
CA ASP A 81 2.47 8.77 -32.05
C ASP A 81 3.98 8.65 -32.26
N PHE A 82 4.52 7.47 -31.96
CA PHE A 82 5.96 7.23 -32.10
C PHE A 82 6.45 7.31 -33.54
N LEU A 83 5.61 7.04 -34.53
CA LEU A 83 6.00 7.17 -35.94
C LEU A 83 6.21 8.64 -36.29
N TRP A 84 5.31 9.51 -35.84
CA TRP A 84 5.45 10.95 -36.02
C TRP A 84 6.68 11.51 -35.31
N ILE A 85 6.88 11.12 -34.04
CA ILE A 85 8.02 11.57 -33.23
C ILE A 85 9.35 11.13 -33.88
N ARG A 86 9.41 9.93 -34.45
CA ARG A 86 10.61 9.40 -35.11
C ARG A 86 10.86 9.97 -36.50
N ALA A 87 9.83 10.46 -37.20
CA ALA A 87 9.98 11.02 -38.54
C ALA A 87 10.77 12.35 -38.54
N ASP A 88 10.77 13.09 -37.43
CA ASP A 88 11.50 14.35 -37.29
C ASP A 88 12.90 14.13 -36.72
N VAL A 89 13.83 13.76 -37.61
CA VAL A 89 15.23 13.49 -37.25
C VAL A 89 16.15 14.70 -37.36
N LEU A 90 15.75 15.75 -38.08
CA LEU A 90 16.62 16.89 -38.38
C LEU A 90 16.33 18.14 -37.53
N SER A 91 15.09 18.33 -37.09
CA SER A 91 14.74 19.55 -36.36
C SER A 91 15.20 19.47 -34.91
N GLU A 92 15.90 20.50 -34.45
CA GLU A 92 16.19 20.69 -33.03
C GLU A 92 15.03 21.42 -32.36
N HIS A 93 14.56 20.87 -31.23
CA HIS A 93 13.49 21.41 -30.43
C HIS A 93 13.94 21.64 -29.00
N SER A 94 13.37 22.66 -28.36
CA SER A 94 13.59 22.92 -26.94
C SER A 94 12.57 22.18 -26.08
N CYS A 95 12.92 21.90 -24.83
CA CYS A 95 12.00 21.31 -23.87
C CYS A 95 10.74 22.18 -23.70
N PRO A 96 9.51 21.61 -23.81
CA PRO A 96 8.28 22.40 -23.74
C PRO A 96 7.94 22.91 -22.33
N TYR A 97 8.67 22.44 -21.31
CA TYR A 97 8.55 22.89 -19.91
C TYR A 97 9.64 23.91 -19.51
N GLY A 98 10.43 24.40 -20.47
CA GLY A 98 11.35 25.54 -20.26
C GLY A 98 12.72 25.20 -19.67
N CYS A 99 13.07 23.91 -19.50
CA CYS A 99 14.43 23.54 -19.12
C CYS A 99 15.41 23.73 -20.31
N PRO A 100 16.74 23.83 -20.06
CA PRO A 100 17.71 24.16 -21.10
C PRO A 100 17.99 23.02 -22.11
N PHE A 101 17.34 21.87 -21.97
CA PHE A 101 17.53 20.73 -22.86
C PHE A 101 17.01 21.04 -24.28
N LYS A 102 17.82 20.68 -25.28
CA LYS A 102 17.48 20.74 -26.71
C LYS A 102 17.84 19.42 -27.40
N GLY A 103 17.09 19.06 -28.43
CA GLY A 103 17.37 17.89 -29.26
C GLY A 103 16.25 17.58 -30.25
N THR A 104 16.35 16.45 -30.94
CA THR A 104 15.26 15.94 -31.80
C THR A 104 14.00 15.63 -30.99
N GLN A 105 12.83 15.47 -31.65
CA GLN A 105 11.60 15.13 -30.92
C GLN A 105 11.74 13.85 -30.09
N LEU A 106 12.44 12.84 -30.61
CA LEU A 106 12.70 11.61 -29.88
C LEU A 106 13.58 11.85 -28.63
N ALA A 107 14.63 12.66 -28.77
CA ALA A 107 15.51 13.01 -27.66
C ALA A 107 14.76 13.82 -26.59
N VAL A 108 13.90 14.76 -27.00
CA VAL A 108 13.05 15.51 -26.07
C VAL A 108 12.04 14.59 -25.39
N ASP A 109 11.38 13.66 -26.09
CA ASP A 109 10.45 12.72 -25.43
C ASP A 109 11.15 11.88 -24.37
N HIS A 110 12.34 11.35 -24.70
CA HIS A 110 13.18 10.61 -23.75
C HIS A 110 13.54 11.48 -22.55
N HIS A 111 14.02 12.71 -22.79
CA HIS A 111 14.31 13.68 -21.73
C HIS A 111 13.10 13.93 -20.84
N LEU A 112 11.91 14.15 -21.39
CA LEU A 112 10.69 14.35 -20.61
C LEU A 112 10.41 13.16 -19.70
N ASN A 113 10.47 11.94 -20.25
CA ASN A 113 10.12 10.74 -19.47
C ASN A 113 11.16 10.42 -18.38
N ALA A 114 12.45 10.68 -18.61
CA ALA A 114 13.52 10.19 -17.73
C ALA A 114 14.25 11.28 -16.91
N HIS A 115 14.35 12.51 -17.42
CA HIS A 115 15.34 13.48 -16.92
C HIS A 115 14.82 14.90 -16.70
N CYS A 116 13.65 15.26 -17.23
CA CYS A 116 13.11 16.61 -17.12
C CYS A 116 12.70 16.94 -15.68
N GLN A 117 13.41 17.88 -15.06
CA GLN A 117 13.12 18.32 -13.68
C GLN A 117 11.90 19.23 -13.58
N GLU A 118 11.54 19.89 -14.68
CA GLU A 118 10.37 20.78 -14.78
C GLU A 118 9.09 20.02 -15.11
N MET A 119 9.18 18.73 -15.45
CA MET A 119 8.00 17.92 -15.70
C MET A 119 7.20 17.76 -14.41
N VAL A 120 5.90 18.03 -14.51
CA VAL A 120 4.95 17.84 -13.42
C VAL A 120 4.51 16.38 -13.39
N GLU A 121 4.60 15.77 -12.21
CA GLU A 121 4.12 14.43 -11.91
C GLU A 121 3.07 14.51 -10.80
N VAL A 122 2.05 13.66 -10.92
CA VAL A 122 0.97 13.59 -9.92
C VAL A 122 1.33 12.46 -8.96
N CYS A 123 1.48 12.82 -7.68
CA CYS A 123 1.66 11.86 -6.60
C CYS A 123 0.39 11.02 -6.40
N SER A 124 0.50 9.84 -5.80
CA SER A 124 -0.67 9.01 -5.46
C SER A 124 -1.67 9.71 -4.53
N CYS A 125 -1.24 10.70 -3.75
CA CYS A 125 -2.15 11.56 -2.97
C CYS A 125 -2.92 12.60 -3.81
N GLY A 126 -2.72 12.58 -5.13
CA GLY A 126 -3.36 13.48 -6.07
C GLY A 126 -2.67 14.84 -6.20
N THR A 127 -1.61 15.14 -5.43
CA THR A 127 -0.87 16.41 -5.54
C THR A 127 0.03 16.41 -6.77
N ALA A 128 -0.03 17.47 -7.56
CA ALA A 128 0.87 17.68 -8.69
C ALA A 128 2.15 18.38 -8.20
N THR A 129 3.31 17.77 -8.47
CA THR A 129 4.63 18.27 -8.05
C THR A 129 5.62 18.20 -9.20
N ARG A 130 6.59 19.11 -9.24
CA ARG A 130 7.68 19.01 -10.22
C ARG A 130 8.61 17.86 -9.83
N ARG A 131 9.20 17.17 -10.81
CA ARG A 131 10.05 16.00 -10.56
C ARG A 131 11.19 16.26 -9.55
N HIS A 132 11.82 17.44 -9.58
CA HIS A 132 12.87 17.76 -8.61
C HIS A 132 12.35 17.93 -7.17
N GLN A 133 11.11 18.37 -7.00
CA GLN A 133 10.45 18.54 -5.69
C GLN A 133 9.78 17.25 -5.19
N LYS A 134 9.73 16.21 -6.03
CA LYS A 134 9.06 14.95 -5.70
C LYS A 134 9.62 14.31 -4.44
N LYS A 135 10.94 14.36 -4.23
CA LYS A 135 11.58 13.78 -3.05
C LYS A 135 11.11 14.46 -1.77
N ASP A 136 11.10 15.79 -1.76
CA ASP A 136 10.67 16.59 -0.61
C ASP A 136 9.18 16.37 -0.33
N HIS A 137 8.36 16.38 -1.39
CA HIS A 137 6.94 16.06 -1.27
C HIS A 137 6.68 14.67 -0.70
N VAL A 138 7.37 13.64 -1.20
CA VAL A 138 7.20 12.26 -0.75
C VAL A 138 7.57 12.11 0.73
N ALA A 139 8.52 12.89 1.23
CA ALA A 139 8.89 12.89 2.64
C ALA A 139 7.78 13.40 3.56
N GLU A 140 6.95 14.33 3.08
CA GLU A 140 5.83 14.96 3.81
C GLU A 140 4.46 14.39 3.43
N CYS A 141 4.40 13.53 2.40
CA CYS A 141 3.16 13.02 1.83
C CYS A 141 2.49 12.02 2.79
N PRO A 142 1.20 12.19 3.13
CA PRO A 142 0.49 11.29 4.05
C PRO A 142 0.35 9.86 3.50
N ASP A 143 0.30 9.69 2.17
CA ASP A 143 0.15 8.39 1.52
C ASP A 143 1.47 7.61 1.42
N HIS A 144 2.59 8.26 1.75
CA HIS A 144 3.88 7.61 1.83
C HIS A 144 4.29 7.42 3.30
N CYS A 145 5.11 6.41 3.53
CA CYS A 145 5.78 6.20 4.80
C CYS A 145 7.21 5.70 4.57
N PRO A 146 8.16 6.01 5.47
CA PRO A 146 9.49 5.45 5.39
C PRO A 146 9.45 3.98 5.81
N CYS A 147 10.12 3.12 5.03
CA CYS A 147 10.41 1.75 5.44
C CYS A 147 11.35 1.76 6.65
N THR A 148 11.07 0.96 7.68
CA THR A 148 11.90 0.94 8.90
C THR A 148 13.24 0.23 8.69
N VAL A 149 13.37 -0.57 7.62
CA VAL A 149 14.58 -1.36 7.31
C VAL A 149 15.53 -0.61 6.40
N CYS A 150 15.06 -0.08 5.28
CA CYS A 150 15.92 0.63 4.30
C CYS A 150 15.73 2.15 4.25
N HIS A 151 14.78 2.71 5.00
CA HIS A 151 14.43 4.14 5.00
C HIS A 151 13.98 4.70 3.65
N ALA A 152 13.71 3.86 2.66
CA ALA A 152 13.05 4.27 1.42
C ALA A 152 11.60 4.68 1.71
N PHE A 153 11.13 5.75 1.06
CA PHE A 153 9.72 6.12 1.13
C PHE A 153 8.90 5.25 0.17
N VAL A 154 7.87 4.61 0.71
CA VAL A 154 7.00 3.68 -0.01
C VAL A 154 5.57 4.12 0.18
N LEU A 155 4.72 3.88 -0.82
CA LEU A 155 3.28 4.05 -0.66
C LEU A 155 2.79 3.15 0.49
N ARG A 156 2.03 3.70 1.43
CA ARG A 156 1.47 2.96 2.57
C ARG A 156 0.70 1.72 2.12
N SER A 157 -0.07 1.84 1.04
CA SER A 157 -0.83 0.74 0.43
C SER A 157 0.06 -0.39 -0.10
N HIS A 158 1.33 -0.13 -0.40
CA HIS A 158 2.29 -1.10 -0.93
C HIS A 158 3.38 -1.48 0.07
N LEU A 159 3.29 -1.00 1.32
CA LEU A 159 4.34 -1.23 2.33
C LEU A 159 4.53 -2.72 2.63
N GLU A 160 3.43 -3.47 2.75
CA GLU A 160 3.48 -4.93 2.97
C GLU A 160 4.18 -5.66 1.82
N ASN A 161 3.84 -5.33 0.57
CA ASN A 161 4.49 -5.89 -0.61
C ASN A 161 5.97 -5.51 -0.67
N HIS A 162 6.33 -4.28 -0.31
CA HIS A 162 7.72 -3.85 -0.24
C HIS A 162 8.52 -4.65 0.79
N TYR A 163 7.99 -4.87 1.99
CA TYR A 163 8.64 -5.73 2.99
C TYR A 163 8.85 -7.15 2.46
N MET A 164 7.85 -7.71 1.78
CA MET A 164 7.95 -9.05 1.21
C MET A 164 8.98 -9.14 0.06
N GLU A 165 8.89 -8.27 -0.93
CA GLU A 165 9.71 -8.35 -2.16
C GLU A 165 11.13 -7.84 -1.97
N THR A 166 11.32 -6.77 -1.17
CA THR A 166 12.62 -6.11 -1.02
C THR A 166 13.41 -6.62 0.18
N HIS A 167 12.72 -6.95 1.27
CA HIS A 167 13.37 -7.34 2.52
C HIS A 167 13.18 -8.82 2.85
N GLN A 168 12.28 -9.53 2.17
CA GLN A 168 11.87 -10.89 2.55
C GLN A 168 11.29 -10.93 3.96
N TYR A 169 10.48 -9.93 4.33
CA TYR A 169 9.74 -9.88 5.60
C TYR A 169 8.27 -10.18 5.35
N MET A 170 7.64 -10.88 6.28
CA MET A 170 6.22 -11.22 6.25
C MET A 170 5.55 -10.81 7.56
N LYS A 171 4.33 -10.28 7.48
CA LYS A 171 3.54 -9.93 8.66
C LYS A 171 3.03 -11.20 9.34
N CYS A 172 3.34 -11.37 10.62
CA CYS A 172 2.80 -12.46 11.43
C CYS A 172 1.30 -12.25 11.66
N GLY A 173 0.47 -13.20 11.26
CA GLY A 173 -0.99 -13.10 11.43
C GLY A 173 -1.48 -13.15 12.88
N LEU A 174 -0.62 -13.49 13.84
CA LEU A 174 -0.98 -13.58 15.26
C LEU A 174 -0.60 -12.32 16.05
N CYS A 175 0.61 -11.78 15.85
CA CYS A 175 1.10 -10.62 16.59
C CYS A 175 1.22 -9.34 15.76
N GLU A 176 0.94 -9.41 14.45
CA GLU A 176 1.06 -8.30 13.49
C GLU A 176 2.47 -7.73 13.26
N ASP A 177 3.50 -8.31 13.89
CA ASP A 177 4.90 -7.92 13.67
C ASP A 177 5.40 -8.40 12.30
N TYR A 178 6.30 -7.63 11.70
CA TYR A 178 7.02 -8.04 10.49
C TYR A 178 8.24 -8.89 10.87
N ILE A 179 8.24 -10.14 10.41
CA ILE A 179 9.28 -11.14 10.72
C ILE A 179 9.99 -11.51 9.43
N ALA A 180 11.31 -11.70 9.47
CA ALA A 180 12.06 -12.24 8.35
C ALA A 180 11.48 -13.60 7.92
N TYR A 181 11.36 -13.83 6.62
CA TYR A 181 10.66 -14.98 6.06
C TYR A 181 11.25 -16.32 6.54
N ASP A 182 12.58 -16.39 6.61
CA ASP A 182 13.34 -17.54 7.10
C ASP A 182 13.17 -17.79 8.61
N GLN A 183 12.79 -16.76 9.38
CA GLN A 183 12.54 -16.84 10.82
C GLN A 183 11.07 -17.05 11.18
N MET A 184 10.14 -17.02 10.21
CA MET A 184 8.71 -17.09 10.49
C MET A 184 8.32 -18.37 11.24
N THR A 185 8.89 -19.52 10.86
CA THR A 185 8.63 -20.80 11.54
C THR A 185 9.09 -20.77 13.00
N LEU A 186 10.33 -20.31 13.25
CA LEU A 186 10.86 -20.17 14.60
C LEU A 186 10.04 -19.19 15.43
N HIS A 187 9.61 -18.08 14.81
CA HIS A 187 8.76 -17.10 15.45
C HIS A 187 7.44 -17.74 15.90
N LEU A 188 6.71 -18.41 15.03
CA LEU A 188 5.42 -19.01 15.36
C LEU A 188 5.52 -20.07 16.46
N LEU A 189 6.60 -20.84 16.49
CA LEU A 189 6.81 -21.91 17.47
C LEU A 189 7.32 -21.41 18.82
N GLU A 190 8.25 -20.45 18.83
CA GLU A 190 9.04 -20.16 20.03
C GLU A 190 9.00 -18.70 20.49
N GLN A 191 8.73 -17.74 19.60
CA GLN A 191 8.93 -16.31 19.91
C GLN A 191 7.62 -15.50 19.90
N CYS A 192 6.62 -15.95 19.15
CA CYS A 192 5.35 -15.27 19.03
C CYS A 192 4.64 -15.29 20.38
N ARG A 193 4.36 -14.10 20.92
CA ARG A 193 3.67 -13.94 22.21
C ARG A 193 2.22 -14.41 22.14
N HIS A 194 1.64 -14.40 20.94
CA HIS A 194 0.26 -14.78 20.66
C HIS A 194 0.14 -16.24 20.17
N ARG A 195 1.22 -17.03 20.18
CA ARG A 195 1.13 -18.47 19.84
C ARG A 195 0.23 -19.19 20.83
N MET A 196 -0.46 -20.22 20.37
CA MET A 196 -1.32 -21.05 21.21
C MET A 196 -0.49 -22.13 21.90
N MET A 197 -0.59 -22.19 23.23
CA MET A 197 -0.01 -23.25 24.06
C MET A 197 -1.12 -24.18 24.53
N ARG A 198 -0.86 -25.49 24.53
CA ARG A 198 -1.77 -26.47 25.11
C ARG A 198 -1.41 -26.70 26.58
N CYS A 199 -2.35 -26.47 27.49
CA CYS A 199 -2.18 -26.79 28.90
C CYS A 199 -2.21 -28.31 29.10
N GLU A 200 -1.20 -28.87 29.76
CA GLU A 200 -1.14 -30.32 30.03
C GLU A 200 -2.15 -30.76 31.11
N TYR A 201 -2.56 -29.85 31.99
CA TYR A 201 -3.49 -30.14 33.09
C TYR A 201 -4.94 -30.20 32.62
N CYS A 202 -5.41 -29.17 31.90
CA CYS A 202 -6.82 -29.07 31.48
C CYS A 202 -7.04 -29.22 29.98
N GLN A 203 -5.99 -29.39 29.17
CA GLN A 203 -6.06 -29.54 27.71
C GLN A 203 -6.57 -28.30 26.96
N ALA A 204 -6.77 -27.16 27.65
CA ALA A 204 -7.15 -25.90 27.03
C ALA A 204 -6.02 -25.34 26.15
N HIS A 205 -6.39 -24.67 25.07
CA HIS A 205 -5.46 -23.89 24.25
C HIS A 205 -5.50 -22.44 24.70
N VAL A 206 -4.37 -21.93 25.18
CA VAL A 206 -4.24 -20.59 25.76
C VAL A 206 -3.10 -19.87 25.06
N ALA A 207 -3.30 -18.60 24.69
CA ALA A 207 -2.23 -17.80 24.11
C ALA A 207 -1.05 -17.71 25.10
N TYR A 208 0.18 -17.78 24.59
CA TYR A 208 1.39 -17.86 25.42
C TYR A 208 1.49 -16.73 26.46
N TYR A 209 1.14 -15.50 26.09
CA TYR A 209 1.15 -14.36 27.02
C TYR A 209 0.13 -14.47 28.18
N LEU A 210 -0.93 -15.28 28.03
CA LEU A 210 -1.92 -15.57 29.07
C LEU A 210 -1.62 -16.86 29.83
N PHE A 211 -0.70 -17.69 29.34
CA PHE A 211 -0.39 -18.99 29.91
C PHE A 211 0.08 -18.93 31.38
N PRO A 212 0.90 -17.95 31.81
CA PRO A 212 1.26 -17.81 33.23
C PRO A 212 0.05 -17.55 34.13
N LEU A 213 -0.88 -16.69 33.69
CA LEU A 213 -2.11 -16.40 34.45
C LEU A 213 -3.00 -17.66 34.52
N HIS A 214 -3.13 -18.37 33.41
CA HIS A 214 -3.85 -19.65 33.38
C HIS A 214 -3.25 -20.71 34.32
N MET A 215 -1.92 -20.80 34.40
CA MET A 215 -1.24 -21.71 35.33
C MET A 215 -1.47 -21.31 36.80
N GLN A 216 -1.57 -20.01 37.08
CA GLN A 216 -1.90 -19.50 38.41
C GLN A 216 -3.32 -19.89 38.83
N ASP A 217 -4.29 -19.93 37.90
CA ASP A 217 -5.64 -20.42 38.18
C ASP A 217 -5.63 -21.90 38.63
N HIS A 218 -4.84 -22.74 37.95
CA HIS A 218 -4.66 -24.13 38.37
C HIS A 218 -3.99 -24.29 39.74
N GLU A 219 -3.00 -23.45 40.05
CA GLU A 219 -2.37 -23.43 41.36
C GLU A 219 -3.37 -23.08 42.46
N ASN A 220 -4.20 -22.05 42.23
CA ASN A 220 -5.26 -21.65 43.15
C ASN A 220 -6.31 -22.76 43.35
N ASP A 221 -6.74 -23.42 42.27
CA ASP A 221 -7.68 -24.55 42.31
C ASP A 221 -7.12 -25.76 43.09
N PHE A 222 -5.84 -26.06 42.87
CA PHE A 222 -5.15 -27.12 43.59
C PHE A 222 -5.04 -26.79 45.07
N GLN A 223 -4.63 -25.57 45.41
CA GLN A 223 -4.52 -25.11 46.79
C GLN A 223 -5.87 -25.12 47.51
N ALA A 224 -6.95 -24.70 46.85
CA ALA A 224 -8.30 -24.78 47.38
C ALA A 224 -8.74 -26.23 47.62
N THR A 225 -8.43 -27.14 46.69
CA THR A 225 -8.76 -28.57 46.82
C THR A 225 -7.96 -29.25 47.93
N PHE A 226 -6.66 -28.96 48.02
CA PHE A 226 -5.81 -29.44 49.10
C PHE A 226 -6.31 -28.97 50.48
N THR A 227 -6.68 -27.69 50.58
CA THR A 227 -7.22 -27.12 51.82
C THR A 227 -8.49 -27.85 52.27
N ARG A 228 -9.41 -28.17 51.34
CA ARG A 228 -10.62 -28.97 51.62
C ARG A 228 -10.30 -30.39 52.10
N LEU A 229 -9.32 -31.06 51.49
CA LEU A 229 -8.92 -32.41 51.90
C LEU A 229 -8.29 -32.43 53.29
N VAL A 230 -7.42 -31.47 53.60
CA VAL A 230 -6.82 -31.33 54.94
C VAL A 230 -7.89 -31.09 56.00
N GLN A 231 -8.86 -30.21 55.71
CA GLN A 231 -10.00 -29.97 56.60
C GLN A 231 -10.84 -31.23 56.82
N SER A 232 -11.11 -31.99 55.76
CA SER A 232 -11.84 -33.26 55.83
C SER A 232 -11.10 -34.31 56.66
N ALA A 233 -9.80 -34.51 56.42
CA ALA A 233 -8.97 -35.45 57.17
C ALA A 233 -8.85 -35.08 58.65
N THR A 234 -8.72 -33.77 58.94
CA THR A 234 -8.69 -33.25 60.31
C THR A 234 -10.01 -33.53 61.03
N THR A 235 -11.14 -33.36 60.33
CA THR A 235 -12.48 -33.67 60.86
C THR A 235 -12.62 -35.18 61.15
N ALA A 236 -12.27 -36.04 60.20
CA ALA A 236 -12.33 -37.50 60.38
C ALA A 236 -11.45 -37.99 61.54
N LEU A 237 -10.25 -37.43 61.70
CA LEU A 237 -9.37 -37.76 62.82
C LEU A 237 -9.96 -37.35 64.18
N ARG A 238 -10.65 -36.21 64.24
CA ARG A 238 -11.37 -35.78 65.47
C ARG A 238 -12.48 -36.76 65.81
N GLU A 239 -13.28 -37.16 64.83
CA GLU A 239 -14.37 -38.14 65.00
C GLU A 239 -13.83 -39.51 65.45
N TYR A 240 -12.78 -40.02 64.80
CA TYR A 240 -12.14 -41.27 65.21
C TYR A 240 -11.67 -41.23 66.67
N ASN A 241 -10.99 -40.16 67.06
CA ASN A 241 -10.53 -39.99 68.44
C ASN A 241 -11.69 -39.91 69.44
N TYR A 242 -12.81 -39.31 69.05
CA TYR A 242 -14.03 -39.29 69.85
C TYR A 242 -14.60 -40.71 70.04
N PHE A 243 -14.80 -41.47 68.97
CA PHE A 243 -15.26 -42.87 69.05
C PHE A 243 -14.30 -43.77 69.84
N ARG A 244 -12.99 -43.59 69.68
CA ARG A 244 -11.98 -44.32 70.45
C ARG A 244 -12.12 -44.08 71.95
N ARG A 245 -12.36 -42.82 72.37
CA ARG A 245 -12.59 -42.48 73.78
C ARG A 245 -13.87 -43.12 74.30
N ILE A 246 -14.95 -43.12 73.51
CA ILE A 246 -16.20 -43.79 73.88
C ILE A 246 -15.97 -45.28 74.06
N ARG A 247 -15.35 -45.95 73.08
CA ARG A 247 -15.06 -47.38 73.14
C ARG A 247 -14.27 -47.75 74.38
N ASN A 248 -13.24 -46.97 74.71
CA ASN A 248 -12.40 -47.22 75.88
C ASN A 248 -13.15 -47.04 77.21
N ARG A 249 -14.22 -46.23 77.28
CA ARG A 249 -15.07 -46.11 78.49
C ARG A 249 -16.00 -47.31 78.70
N PHE A 250 -16.38 -48.00 77.63
CA PHE A 250 -17.27 -49.17 77.70
C PHE A 250 -16.50 -50.50 77.84
N ALA A 251 -15.19 -50.50 77.67
CA ALA A 251 -14.33 -51.69 77.80
C ALA A 251 -13.70 -51.84 79.20
N SER A 252 -13.95 -50.89 80.10
CA SER A 252 -13.52 -50.86 81.51
C SER A 252 -14.71 -51.09 82.42
#